data_AF-A0A5E8HJS2-F1
#
_entry.id   AF-A0A5E8HJS2-F1
#
_cell.length_a   1.000
_cell.length_b   1.000
_cell.length_c   1.000
_cell.angle_alpha   90.00
_cell.angle_beta   90.00
_cell.angle_gamma   90.00
#
_symmetry.space_group_name_H-M   'P 1'
#
loop_
_entity.id
_entity.type
_entity.pdbx_description
1 polymer ?
#
loop_
_entity_poly.entity_id
_entity_poly.type
_entity_poly.pdbx_seq_one_letter_code
_entity_poly.pdbx_strand_id
1 'polypeptide(L)' 'MEYLLTFEIEDEVLKIHGSPEGLKNLGDALEKLIKNTKQGNFDHSHLMEDSNFGLTLEKQSETSEIINHVKIYCWNK' A
#
# COMPACT_ATOMS: atom_id res chain seq x y z
N MET A 1 -6.43 10.97 13.33
CA MET A 1 -5.67 9.96 12.57
C MET A 1 -4.69 10.74 11.72
N GLU A 2 -3.37 10.61 11.91
CA GLU A 2 -2.42 11.51 11.23
C GLU A 2 -2.15 11.14 9.78
N TYR A 3 -2.34 9.89 9.35
CA TYR A 3 -1.97 9.45 8.00
C TYR A 3 -3.05 8.55 7.42
N LEU A 4 -3.56 8.89 6.23
CA LEU A 4 -4.57 8.14 5.49
C LEU A 4 -3.89 7.36 4.37
N LEU A 5 -4.11 6.05 4.28
CA LEU A 5 -3.83 5.25 3.10
C LEU A 5 -4.88 4.13 2.99
N THR A 6 -5.60 4.00 1.89
CA THR A 6 -6.55 2.89 1.65
C THR A 6 -6.37 2.30 0.27
N PHE A 7 -6.73 1.03 0.15
CA PHE A 7 -6.80 0.28 -1.09
C PHE A 7 -8.23 -0.20 -1.26
N GLU A 8 -8.87 0.19 -2.34
CA GLU A 8 -10.29 -0.09 -2.57
C GLU A 8 -10.50 -0.68 -3.96
N ILE A 9 -11.31 -1.72 -4.09
CA ILE A 9 -11.72 -2.28 -5.38
C ILE A 9 -13.16 -1.87 -5.68
N GLU A 10 -13.37 -1.38 -6.90
CA GLU A 10 -14.69 -1.14 -7.47
C GLU A 10 -14.60 -1.35 -8.99
N ASP A 11 -15.51 -2.13 -9.57
CA ASP A 11 -15.56 -2.41 -11.03
C ASP A 11 -14.20 -2.81 -11.64
N GLU A 12 -13.49 -3.75 -10.98
CA GLU A 12 -12.14 -4.22 -11.35
C GLU A 12 -11.02 -3.15 -11.29
N VAL A 13 -11.33 -1.95 -10.79
CA VAL A 13 -10.36 -0.87 -10.59
C VAL A 13 -9.87 -0.86 -9.15
N LEU A 14 -8.55 -0.99 -8.97
CA LEU A 14 -7.88 -0.69 -7.70
C LEU A 14 -7.70 0.82 -7.56
N LYS A 15 -8.38 1.40 -6.57
CA LYS A 15 -8.23 2.79 -6.15
C LYS A 15 -7.30 2.84 -4.94
N ILE A 16 -6.34 3.76 -4.98
CA ILE A 16 -5.42 4.02 -3.88
C ILE A 16 -5.72 5.44 -3.40
N HIS A 17 -6.24 5.58 -2.19
CA HIS A 17 -6.51 6.87 -1.57
C HIS A 17 -5.46 7.11 -0.49
N GLY A 18 -5.00 8.35 -0.34
CA GLY A 18 -4.14 8.67 0.79
C GLY A 18 -3.93 10.15 1.01
N SER A 19 -3.56 10.51 2.23
CA SER A 19 -3.01 11.82 2.54
C SER A 19 -1.62 11.95 1.93
N PRO A 20 -1.05 13.17 1.82
CA PRO A 20 0.32 13.36 1.33
C PRO A 20 1.34 12.44 2.01
N GLU A 21 1.27 12.31 3.33
CA GLU A 21 2.17 11.47 4.11
C GLU A 21 1.88 9.98 3.96
N GLY A 22 0.62 9.56 3.85
CA GLY A 22 0.27 8.16 3.57
C GLY A 22 0.79 7.70 2.21
N LEU A 23 0.64 8.54 1.19
CA LEU A 23 1.20 8.30 -0.14
C LEU A 23 2.74 8.34 -0.13
N LYS A 24 3.34 9.23 0.67
CA LYS A 24 4.80 9.23 0.87
C LYS A 24 5.29 7.91 1.48
N ASN A 25 4.62 7.42 2.52
CA ASN A 25 4.98 6.15 3.17
C ASN A 25 4.88 4.96 2.20
N LEU A 26 3.84 4.94 1.34
CA LEU A 26 3.74 3.97 0.26
C LEU A 26 4.93 4.07 -0.70
N GLY A 27 5.28 5.29 -1.12
CA GLY A 27 6.46 5.56 -1.96
C GLY A 27 7.76 5.04 -1.34
N ASP A 28 8.04 5.38 -0.09
CA ASP A 28 9.24 4.94 0.64
C ASP A 28 9.33 3.39 0.72
N ALA A 29 8.19 2.69 0.89
CA ALA A 29 8.16 1.23 0.87
C ALA A 29 8.50 0.65 -0.51
N LEU A 30 8.00 1.26 -1.58
CA LEU A 30 8.32 0.85 -2.95
C LEU A 30 9.81 1.07 -3.24
N GLU A 31 10.38 2.21 -2.85
CA GLU A 31 11.81 2.49 -3.00
C GLU A 31 12.68 1.47 -2.25
N LYS A 32 12.28 1.10 -1.03
CA LYS A 32 12.97 0.07 -0.25
C LYS A 32 12.95 -1.28 -0.96
N LEU A 33 11.80 -1.71 -1.49
CA LEU A 33 11.69 -2.95 -2.26
C LEU A 33 12.61 -2.91 -3.48
N ILE A 34 12.59 -1.84 -4.26
CA ILE A 34 13.45 -1.66 -5.45
C ILE A 34 14.93 -1.77 -5.06
N LYS A 35 15.34 -1.09 -3.98
CA LYS A 35 16.74 -1.13 -3.49
C LYS A 35 17.14 -2.55 -3.09
N ASN A 36 16.31 -3.26 -2.36
CA ASN A 36 16.56 -4.63 -1.92
C ASN A 36 16.67 -5.59 -3.11
N THR A 37 15.74 -5.51 -4.06
CA THR A 37 15.75 -6.36 -5.27
C THR A 37 16.99 -6.12 -6.12
N LYS A 38 17.45 -4.87 -6.27
CA LYS A 38 18.72 -4.56 -6.95
C LYS A 38 19.95 -5.14 -6.25
N GLN A 39 19.86 -5.44 -4.96
CA GLN A 39 20.92 -6.09 -4.18
C GLN A 39 20.80 -7.63 -4.18
N GLY A 40 19.83 -8.20 -4.91
CA GLY A 40 19.59 -9.64 -4.97
C GLY A 40 18.63 -10.17 -3.90
N ASN A 41 17.99 -9.29 -3.11
CA ASN A 41 17.00 -9.67 -2.11
C ASN A 41 15.58 -9.53 -2.67
N PHE A 42 14.88 -10.65 -2.82
CA PHE A 42 13.55 -10.74 -3.41
C PHE A 42 12.44 -10.67 -2.36
N ASP A 43 12.43 -9.55 -1.64
CA ASP A 43 11.47 -9.32 -0.57
C ASP A 43 10.09 -8.90 -1.11
N HIS A 44 9.12 -8.89 -0.21
CA HIS A 44 7.79 -8.34 -0.42
C HIS A 44 7.42 -7.42 0.74
N SER A 45 6.65 -6.38 0.46
CA SER A 45 6.11 -5.49 1.50
C SER A 45 4.72 -5.94 1.87
N HIS A 46 4.46 -6.00 3.17
CA HIS A 46 3.15 -6.24 3.74
C HIS A 46 2.56 -4.90 4.21
N LEU A 47 1.50 -4.47 3.53
CA LEU A 47 0.69 -3.34 3.94
C LEU A 47 -0.57 -3.90 4.61
N MET A 48 -0.60 -3.83 5.93
CA MET A 48 -1.67 -4.29 6.82
C MET A 48 -1.98 -3.21 7.87
N GLU A 49 -3.14 -3.26 8.52
CA GLU A 49 -3.53 -2.29 9.57
C GLU A 49 -2.47 -2.10 10.68
N ASP A 50 -1.85 -3.20 11.12
CA ASP A 50 -0.79 -3.20 12.14
C ASP A 50 0.60 -2.82 11.62
N SER A 51 0.74 -2.65 10.31
CA SER A 51 1.96 -2.10 9.74
C SER A 51 1.86 -0.58 9.80
N ASN A 52 2.92 0.11 10.22
CA ASN A 52 2.98 1.59 10.41
C ASN A 52 2.71 2.42 9.13
N PHE A 53 2.01 1.89 8.13
CA PHE A 53 1.60 2.53 6.89
C PHE A 53 0.28 3.30 7.00
N GLY A 54 -0.41 3.26 8.14
CA GLY A 54 -1.62 4.07 8.36
C GLY A 54 -2.82 3.62 7.53
N LEU A 55 -3.00 2.29 7.38
CA LEU A 55 -4.18 1.78 6.71
C LEU A 55 -5.42 2.02 7.58
N THR A 56 -6.38 2.78 7.06
CA THR A 56 -7.67 2.96 7.74
C THR A 56 -8.68 1.92 7.26
N LEU A 57 -9.57 1.54 8.16
CA LEU A 57 -10.75 0.70 7.87
C LEU A 57 -11.95 1.53 7.37
N GLU A 58 -11.81 2.86 7.34
CA GLU A 58 -12.86 3.73 6.84
C GLU A 58 -12.87 3.74 5.31
N LYS A 59 -14.01 3.31 4.74
CA LYS A 59 -14.26 3.37 3.31
C LYS A 59 -14.23 4.82 2.84
N GLN A 60 -13.55 5.06 1.71
CA GLN A 60 -13.55 6.36 1.03
C GLN A 60 -14.61 6.41 -0.08
N SER A 61 -15.22 5.26 -0.44
CA SER A 61 -16.38 5.17 -1.31
C SER A 61 -17.48 4.26 -0.71
N GLU A 62 -18.74 4.61 -0.94
CA GLU A 62 -19.88 3.80 -0.49
C GLU A 62 -20.01 2.47 -1.24
N THR A 63 -19.52 2.44 -2.48
CA THR A 63 -19.70 1.32 -3.42
C THR A 63 -18.50 0.38 -3.50
N SER A 64 -17.35 0.78 -2.94
CA SER A 64 -16.11 0.00 -3.02
C SER A 64 -15.98 -1.05 -1.91
N GLU A 65 -15.11 -2.02 -2.15
CA GLU A 65 -14.63 -2.96 -1.14
C GLU A 65 -13.22 -2.56 -0.68
N ILE A 66 -12.99 -2.37 0.63
CA ILE A 66 -11.64 -2.09 1.15
C ILE A 66 -10.83 -3.38 1.20
N ILE A 67 -9.58 -3.29 0.76
CA ILE A 67 -8.56 -4.32 0.91
C ILE A 67 -7.63 -3.95 2.06
N ASN A 68 -7.79 -4.62 3.20
CA ASN A 68 -7.00 -4.33 4.40
C ASN A 68 -5.66 -5.10 4.45
N HIS A 69 -5.38 -5.90 3.43
CA HIS A 69 -4.18 -6.74 3.34
C HIS A 69 -3.64 -6.72 1.92
N VAL A 70 -2.64 -5.86 1.68
CA VAL A 70 -1.99 -5.70 0.38
C VAL A 70 -0.56 -6.18 0.46
N LYS A 71 -0.18 -7.06 -0.47
CA LYS A 71 1.19 -7.55 -0.62
C LYS A 71 1.78 -7.03 -1.93
N ILE A 72 2.92 -6.38 -1.82
CA ILE A 72 3.64 -5.84 -2.99
C ILE A 72 4.94 -6.62 -3.16
N TYR A 73 5.12 -7.21 -4.34
CA TYR A 73 6.31 -7.99 -4.70
C TYR A 73 7.15 -7.21 -5.71
N CYS A 74 8.46 -7.25 -5.56
CA CYS A 74 9.40 -6.71 -6.56
C CYS A 74 10.24 -7.84 -7.14
N TRP A 75 10.16 -8.01 -8.46
CA TRP A 75 10.84 -9.06 -9.21
C TRP A 75 11.97 -8.45 -10.04
N ASN A 76 13.09 -9.16 -10.23
CA ASN A 76 14.31 -8.68 -10.93
C ASN A 76 14.26 -8.79 -12.46
N LYS A 77 13.07 -8.82 -13.08
CA LYS A 77 12.89 -9.08 -14.52
C LYS A 77 14.02 -8.59 -15.42
#